data_AF-X1DIJ6-F1
#
_entry.id   AF-X1DIJ6-F1
#
_cell.length_a   1.000
_cell.length_b   1.000
_cell.length_c   1.000
_cell.angle_alpha   90.00
_cell.angle_beta   90.00
_cell.angle_gamma   90.00
#
_symmetry.space_group_name_H-M   'P 1'
#
loop_
_entity.id
_entity.type
_entity.pdbx_description
1 polymer ?
#
loop_
_entity_poly.entity_id
_entity_poly.type
_entity_poly.pdbx_seq_one_letter_code
_entity_poly.pdbx_strand_id
1 'polypeptide(L)' 'MASIVVFGLPILDTAVALARRLLNHRPLFVSDRGHIYDQMVDRGIPLKKTVAICYVLAGAYAAIGLVMSQI' A
#
# COMPACT_ATOMS: atom_id res chain seq x y z
N MET A 1 19.82 -0.80 1.22
CA MET A 1 18.68 -0.72 2.16
C MET A 1 17.67 0.35 1.75
N ALA A 2 18.10 1.57 1.44
CA ALA A 2 17.21 2.66 0.99
C ALA A 2 16.23 2.27 -0.14
N SER A 3 16.67 1.51 -1.13
CA SER A 3 15.82 1.06 -2.25
C SER A 3 14.62 0.22 -1.81
N ILE A 4 14.79 -0.65 -0.80
CA ILE A 4 13.71 -1.52 -0.28
C ILE A 4 12.65 -0.67 0.43
N VAL A 5 13.08 0.38 1.13
CA VAL A 5 12.19 1.28 1.89
C VAL A 5 11.33 2.13 0.94
N VAL A 6 11.88 2.55 -0.21
CA VAL A 6 11.09 3.24 -1.24
C VAL A 6 9.99 2.34 -1.81
N PHE A 7 10.23 1.03 -1.90
CA PHE A 7 9.20 0.04 -2.24
C PHE A 7 8.27 -0.34 -1.07
N GLY A 8 8.40 0.30 0.09
CA GLY A 8 7.62 -0.05 1.28
C GLY A 8 6.11 0.04 1.08
N LEU A 9 5.63 1.00 0.29
CA LEU A 9 4.19 1.16 0.02
C LEU A 9 3.63 0.04 -0.89
N PRO A 10 4.25 -0.28 -2.05
CA PRO A 10 3.88 -1.47 -2.83
C PRO A 10 4.00 -2.79 -2.05
N ILE A 11 5.05 -2.94 -1.22
CA ILE A 11 5.24 -4.14 -0.38
C ILE A 11 4.12 -4.24 0.64
N LEU A 12 3.75 -3.14 1.29
CA LEU A 12 2.64 -3.12 2.24
C LEU A 12 1.31 -3.46 1.56
N ASP A 13 1.03 -2.87 0.40
CA ASP A 13 -0.22 -3.09 -0.34
C ASP A 13 -0.38 -4.57 -0.74
N THR A 14 0.69 -5.18 -1.23
CA THR A 14 0.71 -6.62 -1.57
C THR A 14 0.62 -7.52 -0.34
N ALA A 15 1.33 -7.20 0.74
CA ALA A 15 1.28 -7.97 1.98
C ALA A 15 -0.11 -7.94 2.64
N VAL A 16 -0.75 -6.76 2.66
CA VAL A 16 -2.11 -6.60 3.19
C VAL A 16 -3.13 -7.37 2.34
N ALA A 17 -3.00 -7.33 1.00
CA ALA A 17 -3.84 -8.11 0.11
C ALA A 17 -3.68 -9.62 0.32
N LEU A 18 -2.44 -10.10 0.45
CA LEU A 18 -2.13 -11.51 0.70
C LEU A 18 -2.67 -11.98 2.05
N ALA A 19 -2.41 -11.22 3.12
CA ALA A 19 -2.89 -11.54 4.47
C ALA A 19 -4.43 -11.61 4.52
N ARG A 20 -5.12 -10.62 3.95
CA ARG A 20 -6.60 -10.62 3.88
C ARG A 20 -7.14 -11.85 3.14
N ARG A 21 -6.52 -12.24 2.03
CA ARG A 21 -6.96 -13.40 1.26
C ARG A 21 -6.72 -14.72 1.99
N LEU A 22 -5.57 -14.83 2.66
CA LEU A 22 -5.24 -15.99 3.48
C LEU A 22 -6.26 -16.16 4.63
N LEU A 23 -6.58 -15.08 5.34
CA LEU A 23 -7.57 -15.08 6.43
C LEU A 23 -9.00 -15.38 5.96
N ASN A 24 -9.36 -14.97 4.74
CA ASN A 24 -10.68 -15.21 4.16
C ASN A 24 -10.79 -16.49 3.31
N HIS A 25 -9.75 -17.35 3.32
CA HIS A 25 -9.66 -18.57 2.50
C HIS A 25 -9.98 -18.34 1.01
N ARG A 26 -9.58 -17.18 0.46
CA ARG A 26 -9.76 -16.84 -0.95
C ARG A 26 -8.51 -17.26 -1.75
N PRO A 27 -8.67 -17.71 -3.02
CA PRO A 27 -7.55 -18.07 -3.86
C PRO A 27 -6.62 -16.86 -4.10
N LEU A 28 -5.31 -17.08 -3.91
CA LEU A 28 -4.31 -16.00 -3.88
C LEU A 28 -4.02 -15.39 -5.25
N PHE A 29 -4.15 -16.16 -6.33
CA PHE A 29 -3.73 -15.77 -7.70
C PHE A 29 -4.86 -15.29 -8.62
N VAL A 30 -6.05 -15.04 -8.07
CA VAL A 30 -7.19 -14.49 -8.84
C VAL A 30 -7.11 -12.97 -8.88
N SER A 31 -7.54 -12.31 -9.97
CA SER A 31 -7.61 -10.84 -10.03
C SER A 31 -8.38 -10.28 -8.82
N ASP A 32 -7.76 -9.35 -8.07
CA ASP A 32 -8.37 -8.68 -6.92
C ASP A 32 -8.58 -7.20 -7.24
N ARG A 33 -9.72 -6.64 -6.81
CA ARG A 33 -9.91 -5.19 -6.67
C ARG A 33 -9.78 -4.78 -5.20
N GLY A 34 -8.86 -5.43 -4.50
CA GLY A 34 -8.72 -5.33 -3.06
C GLY A 34 -7.48 -4.56 -2.62
N HIS A 35 -6.93 -3.70 -3.47
CA HIS A 35 -5.84 -2.82 -3.05
C HIS A 35 -6.34 -1.87 -1.97
N ILE A 36 -5.42 -1.29 -1.21
CA ILE A 36 -5.77 -0.38 -0.10
C ILE A 36 -6.65 0.77 -0.59
N TYR A 37 -6.35 1.33 -1.77
CA TYR A 37 -7.14 2.44 -2.33
C TYR A 37 -8.56 2.00 -2.73
N ASP A 38 -8.74 0.82 -3.31
CA ASP A 38 -10.06 0.28 -3.66
C ASP A 38 -10.88 0.06 -2.39
N GLN A 39 -10.30 -0.57 -1.37
CA GLN A 39 -10.95 -0.78 -0.08
C GLN A 39 -11.35 0.52 0.60
N MET A 40 -10.53 1.57 0.49
CA MET A 40 -10.86 2.88 1.05
C MET A 40 -12.07 3.49 0.35
N VAL A 41 -12.12 3.41 -0.98
CA VAL A 41 -13.26 3.88 -1.76
C VAL A 41 -14.52 3.07 -1.46
N ASP A 42 -14.41 1.74 -1.40
CA ASP A 42 -15.52 0.82 -1.08
C ASP A 42 -16.08 1.04 0.33
N ARG A 43 -15.24 1.51 1.28
CA ARG A 43 -15.66 1.90 2.64
C ARG A 43 -16.25 3.31 2.72
N GLY A 44 -16.42 4.00 1.59
CA GLY A 44 -17.07 5.31 1.52
C GLY A 44 -16.13 6.51 1.60
N ILE A 45 -14.81 6.31 1.54
CA ILE A 45 -13.86 7.44 1.46
C ILE A 45 -13.89 7.99 0.02
N PRO A 46 -14.13 9.31 -0.16
CA PRO A 46 -14.17 9.88 -1.50
C PRO A 46 -12.80 9.76 -2.18
N LEU A 47 -12.80 9.44 -3.47
CA LEU A 47 -11.58 9.18 -4.27
C LEU A 47 -10.49 10.25 -4.07
N LYS A 48 -10.87 11.54 -4.04
CA LYS A 48 -9.92 12.65 -3.83
C LYS A 48 -9.15 12.52 -2.51
N LYS A 49 -9.81 12.10 -1.43
CA LYS A 49 -9.17 11.87 -0.12
C LYS A 49 -8.30 10.62 -0.15
N THR A 50 -8.77 9.54 -0.79
CA THR A 50 -8.00 8.30 -0.96
C THR A 50 -6.68 8.58 -1.68
N VAL A 51 -6.72 9.29 -2.81
CA VAL A 51 -5.53 9.67 -3.57
C VAL A 51 -4.57 10.54 -2.74
N ALA A 52 -5.10 11.51 -1.99
CA ALA A 52 -4.29 12.35 -1.11
C ALA A 52 -3.56 11.51 -0.03
N ILE A 53 -4.25 10.55 0.58
CA ILE A 53 -3.65 9.63 1.57
C ILE A 53 -2.55 8.78 0.93
N CYS A 54 -2.78 8.25 -0.27
CA CYS A 54 -1.77 7.50 -1.02
C CYS A 54 -0.51 8.35 -1.31
N TYR A 55 -0.69 9.62 -1.70
CA TYR A 55 0.45 10.52 -1.91
C TYR A 55 1.22 10.83 -0.64
N VAL A 56 0.53 11.04 0.49
CA VAL A 56 1.19 11.28 1.79
C VAL A 56 1.99 10.06 2.21
N LEU A 57 1.42 8.86 2.10
CA LEU A 57 2.14 7.62 2.39
C LEU A 57 3.35 7.45 1.47
N ALA A 58 3.22 7.74 0.16
CA ALA A 58 4.32 7.62 -0.79
C ALA A 58 5.45 8.60 -0.47
N GLY A 59 5.10 9.85 -0.14
CA GLY A 59 6.04 10.86 0.32
C GLY A 59 6.75 10.46 1.60
N ALA A 60 6.05 9.84 2.55
CA ALA A 60 6.65 9.35 3.79
C ALA A 60 7.67 8.25 3.54
N TYR A 61 7.34 7.21 2.76
CA TYR A 61 8.29 6.15 2.40
C TYR A 61 9.49 6.69 1.62
N ALA A 62 9.28 7.65 0.72
CA ALA A 62 10.38 8.32 0.00
C ALA A 62 11.29 9.12 0.95
N ALA A 63 10.71 9.87 1.90
CA ALA A 63 11.48 10.64 2.88
C ALA A 63 12.31 9.73 3.80
N ILE A 64 11.73 8.62 4.28
CA ILE A 64 12.46 7.63 5.09
C ILE A 64 13.59 7.01 4.25
N GLY A 65 13.32 6.64 2.99
CA GLY A 65 14.33 6.13 2.08
C GLY A 65 15.48 7.11 1.84
N LEU A 66 15.17 8.41 1.68
CA LEU A 66 16.17 9.46 1.56
C LEU A 66 17.03 9.59 2.82
N VAL A 67 16.41 9.68 4.01
CA VAL A 67 17.14 9.75 5.28
C VAL A 67 18.07 8.56 5.45
N MET A 68 17.58 7.34 5.16
CA MET A 68 18.40 6.12 5.23
C MET A 68 19.46 6.02 4.13
N SER A 69 19.36 6.78 3.05
CA SER A 69 20.39 6.83 2.01
C SER A 69 21.55 7.76 2.38
N GLN A 70 21.34 8.68 3.33
CA GLN A 70 22.35 9.63 3.80
C GLN A 70 23.13 9.11 5.03
N ILE A 71 22.78 7.92 5.52
CA ILE A 71 23.43 7.19 6.63
C ILE A 71 24.21 6.03 6.03
#